data_AF-A0A3C1D1T5-F1
#
_entry.id   AF-A0A3C1D1T5-F1
#
_cell.length_a   1.000
_cell.length_b   1.000
_cell.length_c   1.000
_cell.angle_alpha   90.00
_cell.angle_beta   90.00
_cell.angle_gamma   90.00
#
_symmetry.space_group_name_H-M   'P 1'
#
loop_
_entity.id
_entity.type
_entity.pdbx_description
1 polymer ?
#
loop_
_entity_poly.entity_id
_entity_poly.type
_entity_poly.pdbx_seq_one_letter_code
_entity_poly.pdbx_strand_id
1 'polypeptide(L)'
;MAIECQGKASHGRAGDGLRDADRMTALQAMGYDVLLLTHGQISDEDRFRAIVKAVCRMLDVEYRDKSSDEQRAEALLRSELFVDWTKLGVIGGKMSIGHKTARSWTARI
;
A
#
# COMPACT_ATOMS: atom_id res chain seq x y z
N MET A 1 -5.67 4.85 -15.93
CA MET A 1 -5.62 5.14 -14.48
C MET A 1 -4.20 4.97 -13.95
N ALA A 2 -3.81 5.79 -12.97
CA ALA A 2 -2.60 5.65 -12.16
C ALA A 2 -2.95 5.67 -10.67
N ILE A 3 -2.22 4.92 -9.84
CA ILE A 3 -2.33 4.94 -8.38
C ILE A 3 -1.02 5.44 -7.82
N GLU A 4 -1.08 6.42 -6.93
CA GLU A 4 0.12 7.03 -6.37
C GLU A 4 0.10 7.05 -4.84
N CYS A 5 1.07 6.37 -4.23
CA CYS A 5 1.21 6.32 -2.79
C CYS A 5 1.97 7.55 -2.27
N GLN A 6 1.29 8.38 -1.49
CA GLN A 6 1.84 9.55 -0.82
C GLN A 6 2.52 9.12 0.49
N GLY A 7 3.84 9.15 0.49
CA GLY A 7 4.65 9.10 1.69
C GLY A 7 4.95 10.51 2.20
N LYS A 8 4.91 10.74 3.52
CA LYS A 8 5.66 11.87 4.08
C LYS A 8 7.13 11.49 3.98
N ALA A 9 7.89 12.13 3.10
CA ALA A 9 9.34 11.97 3.10
C ALA A 9 9.88 12.31 4.50
N SER A 10 10.70 11.41 5.06
CA SER A 10 11.53 11.71 6.22
C SER A 10 12.34 12.97 5.89
N HIS A 11 12.08 14.06 6.61
CA HIS A 11 12.55 15.44 6.36
C HIS A 11 11.70 16.26 5.37
N GLY A 12 10.47 16.59 5.79
CA GLY A 12 9.61 17.53 5.07
C GLY A 12 10.26 18.91 4.95
N ARG A 13 10.69 19.24 3.73
CA ARG A 13 10.98 20.63 3.37
C ARG A 13 9.67 21.22 2.87
N ALA A 14 9.34 22.44 3.27
CA ALA A 14 8.21 23.18 2.72
C ALA A 14 8.39 23.26 1.19
N GLY A 15 7.64 22.45 0.43
CA GLY A 15 7.80 22.32 -1.01
C GLY A 15 7.35 20.97 -1.60
N ASP A 16 7.35 19.89 -0.82
CA ASP A 16 7.01 18.56 -1.34
C ASP A 16 5.56 18.45 -1.85
N GLY A 17 4.60 19.07 -1.14
CA GLY A 17 3.19 19.06 -1.56
C GLY A 17 2.91 19.81 -2.88
N LEU A 18 3.72 20.80 -3.25
CA LEU A 18 3.59 21.49 -4.55
C LEU A 18 4.08 20.59 -5.68
N ARG A 19 5.16 19.82 -5.46
CA ARG A 19 5.70 18.87 -6.44
C ARG A 19 4.74 17.71 -6.70
N ASP A 20 3.97 17.31 -5.70
CA ASP A 20 2.95 16.26 -5.83
C ASP A 20 1.74 16.77 -6.63
N ALA A 21 1.33 18.02 -6.41
CA ALA A 21 0.26 18.66 -7.19
C ALA A 21 0.65 18.85 -8.68
N ASP A 22 1.88 19.25 -8.97
CA ASP A 22 2.38 19.38 -10.35
C ASP A 22 2.41 18.03 -11.06
N ARG A 23 2.89 16.98 -10.38
CA ARG A 23 2.91 15.61 -10.91
C ARG A 23 1.50 15.08 -11.19
N MET A 24 0.57 15.31 -10.27
CA MET A 24 -0.84 14.96 -10.47
C MET A 24 -1.43 15.69 -11.68
N THR A 25 -1.18 17.00 -11.79
CA THR A 25 -1.67 17.83 -12.90
C THR A 25 -1.12 17.32 -14.24
N ALA A 26 0.17 16.98 -14.29
CA ALA A 26 0.80 16.44 -15.49
C ALA A 26 0.18 15.10 -15.90
N LEU A 27 -0.02 14.18 -14.95
CA LEU A 27 -0.66 12.88 -15.22
C LEU A 27 -2.10 13.04 -15.71
N GLN A 28 -2.86 13.96 -15.13
CA GLN A 28 -4.22 14.28 -15.58
C GLN A 28 -4.23 14.88 -16.98
N ALA A 29 -3.30 15.78 -17.30
CA ALA A 29 -3.16 16.35 -18.65
C ALA A 29 -2.79 15.29 -19.70
N MET A 30 -2.12 14.21 -19.29
CA MET A 30 -1.83 13.03 -20.12
C MET A 30 -3.03 12.07 -20.25
N GLY A 31 -4.17 12.37 -19.63
CA GLY A 31 -5.38 11.56 -19.69
C GLY A 31 -5.44 10.42 -18.65
N TYR A 32 -4.61 10.46 -17.60
CA TYR A 32 -4.72 9.50 -16.50
C TYR A 32 -5.67 9.99 -15.41
N ASP A 33 -6.63 9.15 -15.03
CA ASP A 33 -7.28 9.26 -13.71
C ASP A 33 -6.28 8.87 -12.63
N VAL A 34 -5.96 9.80 -11.72
CA VAL A 34 -4.97 9.59 -10.65
C VAL A 34 -5.67 9.40 -9.32
N LEU A 35 -5.42 8.28 -8.64
CA LEU A 35 -5.87 8.03 -7.28
C LEU A 35 -4.70 8.17 -6.29
N LEU A 36 -4.76 9.18 -5.43
CA LEU A 36 -3.76 9.41 -4.39
C LEU A 36 -4.09 8.61 -3.13
N LEU A 37 -3.14 7.80 -2.66
CA LEU A 37 -3.29 6.95 -1.48
C LEU A 37 -2.27 7.32 -0.42
N THR A 38 -2.72 7.56 0.80
CA THR A 38 -1.82 7.77 1.95
C THR A 38 -1.54 6.45 2.67
N HIS A 39 -0.43 6.39 3.41
CA HIS A 39 -0.15 5.24 4.30
C HIS A 39 -1.36 4.87 5.16
N GLY A 40 -2.00 5.86 5.81
CA GLY A 40 -3.13 5.63 6.70
C GLY A 40 -4.40 5.11 6.02
N GLN A 41 -4.53 5.24 4.70
CA GLN A 41 -5.64 4.61 3.96
C GLN A 41 -5.31 3.17 3.53
N ILE A 42 -4.03 2.84 3.35
CA ILE A 42 -3.59 1.49 2.97
C ILE A 42 -3.45 0.58 4.20
N SER A 43 -2.93 1.13 5.31
CA SER A 43 -2.66 0.40 6.56
C SER A 43 -3.92 0.12 7.38
N ASP A 44 -4.99 0.89 7.17
CA ASP A 44 -6.31 0.65 7.75
C ASP A 44 -7.10 -0.30 6.85
N GLU A 45 -7.66 -1.38 7.42
CA GLU A 45 -8.27 -2.45 6.62
C GLU A 45 -9.56 -2.00 5.94
N ASP A 46 -10.42 -1.27 6.64
CA ASP A 46 -11.72 -0.83 6.11
C ASP A 46 -11.53 0.22 5.02
N ARG A 47 -10.61 1.16 5.23
CA ARG A 47 -10.23 2.15 4.20
C ARG A 47 -9.61 1.48 3.00
N PHE A 48 -8.75 0.48 3.19
CA PHE A 48 -8.16 -0.27 2.09
C PHE A 48 -9.23 -1.01 1.28
N ARG A 49 -10.20 -1.65 1.94
CA ARG A 49 -11.34 -2.29 1.25
C ARG A 49 -12.18 -1.28 0.46
N ALA A 50 -12.41 -0.08 1.01
CA ALA A 50 -13.11 0.99 0.29
C ALA A 50 -12.34 1.44 -0.97
N ILE A 51 -11.01 1.54 -0.88
CA ILE A 51 -10.13 1.85 -2.02
C ILE A 51 -10.22 0.77 -3.09
N VAL A 52 -10.11 -0.51 -2.72
CA VAL A 52 -10.19 -1.61 -3.68
C VAL A 52 -11.52 -1.56 -4.44
N LYS A 53 -12.63 -1.32 -3.74
CA LYS A 53 -13.95 -1.14 -4.38
C LYS A 53 -14.01 0.09 -5.29
N ALA A 54 -13.35 1.19 -4.92
CA ALA A 54 -13.26 2.38 -5.77
C ALA A 54 -12.44 2.10 -7.04
N VAL A 55 -11.30 1.42 -6.93
CA VAL A 55 -10.47 1.00 -8.07
C VAL A 55 -11.26 0.07 -8.99
N CYS A 56 -11.98 -0.92 -8.45
CA CYS A 56 -12.86 -1.79 -9.24
C CYS A 56 -13.88 -0.99 -10.07
N ARG A 57 -14.55 0.00 -9.47
CA ARG A 57 -15.47 0.89 -10.19
C ARG A 57 -14.78 1.72 -11.26
N MET A 58 -13.59 2.25 -10.99
CA MET A 58 -12.82 3.04 -11.96
C MET A 58 -12.35 2.21 -13.16
N LEU A 59 -12.10 0.91 -12.96
CA LEU A 59 -11.69 -0.02 -14.00
C LEU A 59 -12.86 -0.75 -14.67
N ASP A 60 -14.10 -0.47 -14.24
CA ASP A 60 -15.31 -1.18 -14.68
C ASP A 60 -15.20 -2.70 -14.53
N VAL A 61 -14.65 -3.15 -13.40
CA VAL A 61 -14.52 -4.56 -13.04
C VAL A 61 -15.28 -4.87 -11.76
N GLU A 62 -15.88 -6.05 -11.70
CA GLU A 62 -16.52 -6.53 -10.47
C GLU A 62 -15.48 -6.92 -9.43
N TYR A 63 -15.76 -6.58 -8.17
CA TYR A 63 -14.96 -7.04 -7.05
C TYR A 63 -15.32 -8.49 -6.72
N ARG A 64 -14.33 -9.39 -6.77
CA ARG A 64 -14.45 -10.76 -6.25
C ARG A 64 -14.02 -10.79 -4.79
N ASP A 65 -14.86 -11.38 -3.94
CA ASP A 65 -14.47 -11.68 -2.56
C ASP A 65 -13.28 -12.64 -2.49
N LYS A 66 -12.35 -12.36 -1.58
CA LYS A 66 -11.21 -13.22 -1.30
C LYS A 66 -11.67 -14.53 -0.66
N SER A 67 -11.09 -15.65 -1.08
CA SER A 67 -11.22 -16.93 -0.40
C SER A 67 -10.64 -16.86 1.02
N SER A 68 -10.99 -17.80 1.90
CA SER A 68 -10.45 -17.84 3.26
C SER A 68 -8.91 -17.93 3.28
N ASP A 69 -8.31 -18.57 2.28
CA ASP A 69 -6.85 -18.72 2.17
C ASP A 69 -6.18 -17.40 1.79
N GLU A 70 -6.79 -16.66 0.84
CA GLU A 70 -6.34 -15.33 0.43
C GLU A 70 -6.52 -14.31 1.57
N GLN A 71 -7.58 -14.41 2.37
CA GLN A 71 -7.76 -13.57 3.56
C GLN A 71 -6.66 -13.83 4.60
N ARG A 72 -6.30 -15.10 4.84
CA ARG A 72 -5.19 -15.44 5.76
C ARG A 72 -3.84 -14.95 5.23
N ALA A 73 -3.61 -15.09 3.92
CA ALA A 73 -2.43 -14.57 3.25
C ALA A 73 -2.31 -13.05 3.39
N GLU A 74 -3.40 -12.32 3.15
CA GLU A 74 -3.45 -10.87 3.31
C GLU A 74 -3.19 -10.45 4.76
N ALA A 75 -3.84 -11.09 5.73
CA ALA A 75 -3.63 -10.77 7.15
C ALA A 75 -2.16 -10.93 7.55
N LEU A 76 -1.50 -11.99 7.09
CA LEU A 76 -0.06 -12.20 7.33
C LEU A 76 0.77 -11.08 6.67
N LEU A 77 0.54 -10.80 5.39
CA LEU A 77 1.28 -9.76 4.66
C LEU A 77 1.12 -8.38 5.30
N ARG A 78 -0.11 -8.02 5.70
CA ARG A 78 -0.40 -6.75 6.39
C ARG A 78 0.35 -6.66 7.72
N SER A 79 0.43 -7.77 8.47
CA SER A 79 1.17 -7.82 9.73
C SER A 79 2.69 -7.65 9.56
N GLU A 80 3.23 -7.98 8.38
CA GLU A 80 4.65 -7.80 8.06
C GLU A 80 4.95 -6.40 7.49
N LEU A 81 4.05 -5.84 6.68
CA LEU A 81 4.24 -4.56 6.00
C LEU A 81 4.00 -3.34 6.90
N PHE A 82 2.99 -3.40 7.79
CA PHE A 82 2.56 -2.26 8.60
C PHE A 82 3.08 -2.32 10.04
N VAL A 83 4.25 -2.92 10.24
CA VAL A 83 4.97 -2.87 11.51
C VAL A 83 5.50 -1.46 11.80
N ASP A 84 5.94 -1.20 13.03
CA ASP A 84 6.66 0.02 13.34
C ASP A 84 8.07 -0.03 12.75
N TRP A 85 8.26 0.64 11.61
CA TRP A 85 9.53 0.67 10.90
C TRP A 85 10.65 1.34 11.68
N THR A 86 10.35 2.18 12.68
CA THR A 86 11.38 2.79 13.55
C THR A 86 12.02 1.78 14.50
N LYS A 87 11.36 0.63 14.71
CA LYS A 87 11.83 -0.46 15.57
C LYS A 87 12.48 -1.61 14.79
N LEU A 88 12.41 -1.58 13.46
CA LEU A 88 13.08 -2.58 12.61
C LEU A 88 14.61 -2.46 12.79
N GLY A 89 15.24 -3.55 13.22
CA GLY A 89 16.70 -3.60 13.43
C GLY A 89 17.19 -3.04 14.78
N VAL A 90 16.30 -2.54 15.65
CA VAL A 90 16.67 -2.12 17.01
C VAL A 90 16.84 -3.37 17.89
N ILE A 91 18.10 -3.76 18.11
CA ILE A 91 18.46 -4.94 18.94
C ILE A 91 18.41 -4.55 20.43
N GLY A 92 17.20 -4.38 20.98
CA GLY A 92 16.99 -4.08 22.40
C GLY A 92 16.81 -5.31 23.31
N GLY A 93 16.67 -6.50 22.73
CA GLY A 93 16.50 -7.77 23.44
C GLY A 93 16.43 -8.90 22.43
N LYS A 94 17.00 -10.07 22.77
CA LYS A 94 17.11 -11.24 21.88
C LYS A 94 15.84 -11.46 21.04
N MET A 95 15.88 -11.06 19.77
CA MET A 95 14.95 -11.59 18.78
C MET A 95 15.36 -13.04 18.55
N SER A 96 14.46 -13.99 18.82
CA SER A 96 14.62 -15.34 18.31
C SER A 96 14.69 -15.26 16.79
N ILE A 97 15.86 -15.59 16.22
CA ILE A 97 16.06 -15.69 14.78
C ILE A 97 15.29 -16.93 14.32
N GLY A 98 13.98 -16.77 14.15
CA GLY A 98 13.20 -17.65 13.29
C GLY A 98 13.42 -17.16 11.87
N HIS A 99 14.28 -17.85 11.11
CA HIS A 99 14.29 -17.69 9.66
C HIS A 99 12.89 -18.00 9.13
N LYS A 100 12.07 -16.98 8.88
CA LYS A 100 10.86 -17.13 8.06
C LYS A 100 11.33 -17.10 6.62
N THR A 101 11.37 -18.27 5.99
CA THR A 101 11.62 -18.42 4.56
C THR A 101 10.61 -17.54 3.82
N ALA A 102 11.09 -16.58 3.03
CA ALA A 102 10.24 -15.80 2.16
C ALA A 102 9.49 -16.78 1.24
N ARG A 103 8.16 -16.87 1.40
CA ARG A 103 7.34 -17.71 0.53
C ARG A 103 7.28 -17.01 -0.82
N SER A 104 7.77 -17.65 -1.88
CA SER A 104 7.65 -17.15 -3.24
C SER A 104 6.17 -17.11 -3.63
N TRP A 105 5.64 -15.92 -3.88
CA TRP A 105 4.32 -15.73 -4.45
C TRP A 105 4.42 -15.86 -5.97
N THR A 106 4.46 -17.10 -6.48
CA THR A 106 4.18 -17.36 -7.89
C THR A 106 2.71 -17.71 -8.03
N ALA A 107 1.89 -16.70 -8.32
CA ALA A 107 0.55 -16.95 -8.86
C ALA A 107 0.74 -17.58 -10.25
N ARG A 108 0.41 -18.87 -10.36
CA ARG A 108 0.34 -19.56 -11.65
C ARG A 108 -0.97 -19.11 -12.31
N ILE A 109 -0.85 -18.29 -13.36
CA ILE A 109 -1.93 -17.93 -14.27
C ILE A 109 -2.30 -19.16 -15.09
#